data_AF-A0A4T0DNM5-F1
#
_entry.id   AF-A0A4T0DNM5-F1
#
_cell.length_a   1.000
_cell.length_b   1.000
_cell.length_c   1.000
_cell.angle_alpha   90.00
_cell.angle_beta   90.00
_cell.angle_gamma   90.00
#
_symmetry.space_group_name_H-M   'P 1'
#
loop_
_entity.id
_entity.type
_entity.pdbx_description
1 polymer ?
#
loop_
_entity_poly.entity_id
_entity_poly.type
_entity_poly.pdbx_seq_one_letter_code
_entity_poly.pdbx_strand_id
1 'polypeptide(L)'
;MLLPPPVGSALPIVKTLADCVDFSKTVTPFVDQLIALPSQLVQAGADTEALKHLYLSTNPLISGFAFALAITPIFLIVSEINKNYSQVDRCWSLLPTVYNLHYDVWARLNGLPTQRLDNILAFSVCWSIRLTFNYWRRGGYSIGSEDYRWETVRSWVNRPLFFIFNILFICIAQSVLLFTVTTPTYVLMLASRVSGQNMNTTDIVFARVLMALVLLEFFADGSQWNFHKAKHAYQKTAKVPVGWTREDLEPGFNTTGLFRYSRHPNFLGEQLIWVTLYQWGCVETSSLYNWTGVGAMSYLILFQSSTWLTEKLSAEKYPEYKIYQQRVGKFLPKLTGPGWGEYLEAQKKAPKKK
;
A
#
# COMPACT_ATOMS: atom_id res chain seq x y z
N MET A 1 1.20 13.86 41.77
CA MET A 1 0.62 14.54 40.59
C MET A 1 1.78 15.26 39.90
N LEU A 2 2.46 14.57 38.97
CA LEU A 2 3.53 15.16 38.18
C LEU A 2 2.87 16.04 37.11
N LEU A 3 3.27 17.31 37.05
CA LEU A 3 2.79 18.24 36.03
C LEU A 3 3.12 17.69 34.63
N PRO A 4 2.25 17.93 33.63
CA PRO A 4 2.46 17.45 32.27
C PRO A 4 3.77 18.02 31.69
N PRO A 5 4.58 17.22 30.96
CA PRO A 5 5.63 17.79 30.15
C PRO A 5 4.96 18.64 29.06
N PRO A 6 5.51 19.83 28.75
CA PRO A 6 4.95 20.68 27.72
C PRO A 6 4.99 19.97 26.36
N VAL A 7 4.05 20.31 25.46
CA VAL A 7 3.97 19.85 24.05
C VAL A 7 5.32 19.85 23.32
N GLY A 8 6.29 20.67 23.78
CA GLY A 8 7.67 20.68 23.31
C GLY A 8 8.48 19.40 23.52
N SER A 9 8.07 18.45 24.37
CA SER A 9 8.81 17.19 24.60
C SER A 9 8.46 16.06 23.63
N ALA A 10 7.31 16.15 22.93
CA ALA A 10 6.83 15.10 22.04
C ALA A 10 7.27 15.30 20.58
N LEU A 11 7.58 16.55 20.20
CA LEU A 11 7.93 16.92 18.84
C LEU A 11 9.37 17.40 18.72
N PRO A 12 10.01 17.19 17.57
CA PRO A 12 11.32 17.76 17.31
C PRO A 12 11.26 19.29 17.28
N ILE A 13 12.36 19.90 17.72
CA ILE A 13 12.64 21.33 17.54
C ILE A 13 13.09 21.51 16.09
N VAL A 14 12.15 21.89 15.23
CA VAL A 14 12.40 22.22 13.81
C VAL A 14 12.26 23.72 13.62
N LYS A 15 13.26 24.36 13.01
CA LYS A 15 13.25 25.81 12.72
C LYS A 15 13.12 26.09 11.23
N THR A 16 13.56 25.15 10.41
CA THR A 16 13.56 25.21 8.96
C THR A 16 12.86 24.00 8.36
N LEU A 17 12.43 24.09 7.10
CA LEU A 17 11.87 22.96 6.37
C LEU A 17 12.87 21.80 6.20
N ALA A 18 14.17 22.11 6.09
CA ALA A 18 15.23 21.11 6.05
C ALA A 18 15.34 20.32 7.38
N ASP A 19 15.05 20.96 8.52
CA ASP A 19 15.04 20.25 9.80
C ASP A 19 13.93 19.19 9.87
N CYS A 20 12.82 19.37 9.16
CA CYS A 20 11.70 18.41 9.14
C CYS A 20 12.04 17.07 8.49
N VAL A 21 13.15 17.00 7.75
CA VAL A 21 13.62 15.79 7.07
C VAL A 21 14.96 15.27 7.59
N ASP A 22 15.53 15.93 8.60
CA ASP A 22 16.75 15.48 9.25
C ASP A 22 16.43 14.37 10.27
N PHE A 23 16.89 13.15 9.99
CA PHE A 23 16.64 11.99 10.86
C PHE A 23 17.18 12.19 12.28
N SER A 24 18.36 12.82 12.42
CA SER A 24 19.01 13.06 13.71
C SER A 24 18.23 14.05 14.59
N LYS A 25 17.41 14.90 13.97
CA LYS A 25 16.54 15.86 14.67
C LYS A 25 15.14 15.31 14.89
N THR A 26 14.60 14.60 13.90
CA THR A 26 13.16 14.25 13.85
C THR A 26 12.83 12.86 14.37
N VAL A 27 13.82 11.96 14.45
CA VAL A 27 13.62 10.55 14.84
C VAL A 27 14.52 10.17 16.01
N THR A 28 15.85 10.33 15.88
CA THR A 28 16.83 9.89 16.88
C THR A 28 16.52 10.33 18.32
N PRO A 29 16.10 11.58 18.59
CA PRO A 29 15.85 12.03 19.97
C PRO A 29 14.66 11.34 20.64
N PHE A 30 13.81 10.65 19.87
CA PHE A 30 12.59 10.02 20.35
C PHE A 30 12.67 8.50 20.39
N VAL A 31 13.79 7.90 19.97
CA VAL A 31 13.95 6.43 19.95
C VAL A 31 13.77 5.82 21.34
N ASP A 32 14.23 6.49 22.39
CA ASP A 32 14.08 6.01 23.77
C ASP A 32 12.61 5.94 24.21
N GLN A 33 11.73 6.74 23.61
CA GLN A 33 10.29 6.63 23.85
C GLN A 33 9.76 5.27 23.42
N LEU A 34 10.31 4.65 22.36
CA LEU A 34 9.89 3.32 21.91
C LEU A 34 10.17 2.26 22.98
N ILE A 35 11.30 2.38 23.67
CA ILE A 35 11.74 1.44 24.71
C ILE A 35 10.94 1.66 26.00
N ALA A 36 10.63 2.91 26.33
CA ALA A 36 9.89 3.27 27.54
C ALA A 36 8.37 3.02 27.42
N LEU A 37 7.81 3.07 26.21
CA LEU A 37 6.36 3.06 25.99
C LEU A 37 5.64 1.84 26.60
N PRO A 38 6.14 0.59 26.51
CA PRO A 38 5.46 -0.56 27.11
C PRO A 38 5.29 -0.45 28.63
N SER A 39 6.32 0.00 29.35
CA SER A 39 6.23 0.14 30.82
C SER A 39 5.33 1.31 31.21
N GLN A 40 5.35 2.40 30.44
CA GLN A 40 4.44 3.54 30.63
C GLN A 40 2.98 3.17 30.36
N LEU A 41 2.69 2.34 29.36
CA LEU A 41 1.34 1.82 29.10
C LEU A 41 0.84 0.94 30.25
N VAL A 42 1.69 0.06 30.78
CA VAL A 42 1.36 -0.77 31.95
C VAL A 42 1.09 0.10 33.19
N GLN A 43 1.87 1.16 33.39
CA GLN A 43 1.68 2.10 34.49
C GLN A 43 0.39 2.92 34.35
N ALA A 44 0.06 3.37 33.14
CA ALA A 44 -1.19 4.08 32.88
C ALA A 44 -2.41 3.17 33.07
N GLY A 45 -2.28 1.87 32.78
CA GLY A 45 -3.34 0.88 33.01
C GLY A 45 -4.62 1.23 32.25
N ALA A 46 -5.73 1.34 32.97
CA ALA A 46 -7.03 1.73 32.42
C ALA A 46 -7.38 3.22 32.65
N ASP A 47 -6.45 4.03 33.16
CA ASP A 47 -6.67 5.47 33.36
C ASP A 47 -6.67 6.18 32.00
N THR A 48 -7.86 6.63 31.58
CA THR A 48 -8.07 7.27 30.29
C THR A 48 -7.33 8.59 30.14
N GLU A 49 -7.19 9.36 31.22
CA GLU A 49 -6.46 10.63 31.17
C GLU A 49 -4.95 10.38 31.13
N ALA A 50 -4.45 9.40 31.88
CA ALA A 50 -3.06 8.98 31.79
C ALA A 50 -2.69 8.44 30.40
N LEU A 51 -3.56 7.62 29.79
CA LEU A 51 -3.37 7.09 28.44
C LEU A 51 -3.41 8.19 27.38
N LYS A 52 -4.38 9.10 27.47
CA LYS A 52 -4.48 10.27 26.58
C LYS A 52 -3.25 11.15 26.70
N HIS A 53 -2.80 11.42 27.92
CA HIS A 53 -1.60 12.17 28.18
C HIS A 53 -0.37 11.50 27.56
N LEU A 54 -0.19 10.20 27.81
CA LEU A 54 0.91 9.41 27.25
C LEU A 54 0.91 9.45 25.71
N TYR A 55 -0.26 9.29 25.09
CA TYR A 55 -0.43 9.39 23.64
C TYR A 55 0.02 10.77 23.09
N LEU A 56 -0.44 11.86 23.71
CA LEU A 56 -0.10 13.22 23.27
C LEU A 56 1.36 13.61 23.58
N SER A 57 1.97 13.00 24.60
CA SER A 57 3.38 13.23 24.96
C SER A 57 4.38 12.36 24.20
N THR A 58 3.91 11.33 23.50
CA THR A 58 4.74 10.44 22.69
C THR A 58 4.82 10.98 21.26
N ASN A 59 6.01 10.99 20.67
CA ASN A 59 6.18 11.38 19.28
C ASN A 59 5.27 10.51 18.39
N PRO A 60 4.49 11.10 17.47
CA PRO A 60 3.51 10.36 16.69
C PRO A 60 4.15 9.33 15.74
N LEU A 61 5.38 9.57 15.27
CA LEU A 61 6.14 8.58 14.51
C LEU A 61 6.46 7.35 15.37
N ILE A 62 6.88 7.57 16.62
CA ILE A 62 7.26 6.49 17.55
C ILE A 62 6.04 5.69 17.99
N SER A 63 4.93 6.34 18.34
CA SER A 63 3.70 5.63 18.70
C SER A 63 3.11 4.85 17.52
N GLY A 64 3.17 5.39 16.30
CA GLY A 64 2.78 4.67 15.09
C GLY A 64 3.67 3.46 14.80
N PHE A 65 5.00 3.60 14.95
CA PHE A 65 5.93 2.49 14.79
C PHE A 65 5.76 1.42 15.87
N ALA A 66 5.55 1.84 17.13
CA ALA A 66 5.26 0.95 18.24
C ALA A 66 3.99 0.12 17.97
N PHE A 67 2.94 0.73 17.41
CA PHE A 67 1.74 0.02 17.00
C PHE A 67 2.03 -1.02 15.90
N ALA A 68 2.82 -0.65 14.89
CA ALA A 68 3.23 -1.57 13.82
C ALA A 68 3.98 -2.81 14.35
N LEU A 69 4.82 -2.62 15.37
CA LEU A 69 5.51 -3.71 16.06
C LEU A 69 4.54 -4.52 16.94
N ALA A 70 3.66 -3.85 17.69
CA ALA A 70 2.74 -4.49 18.62
C ALA A 70 1.70 -5.40 17.96
N ILE A 71 1.30 -5.10 16.71
CA ILE A 71 0.36 -5.96 15.96
C ILE A 71 1.04 -7.19 15.34
N THR A 72 2.37 -7.16 15.19
CA THR A 72 3.14 -8.24 14.53
C THR A 72 2.97 -9.61 15.22
N PRO A 73 3.05 -9.74 16.56
CA PRO A 73 2.77 -11.01 17.24
C PRO A 73 1.38 -11.55 16.96
N ILE A 74 0.37 -10.69 16.77
CA ILE A 74 -0.99 -11.12 16.44
C ILE A 74 -1.00 -11.79 15.07
N PHE A 75 -0.36 -11.19 14.07
CA PHE A 75 -0.23 -11.80 12.74
C PHE A 75 0.50 -13.14 12.78
N LEU A 76 1.58 -13.25 13.56
CA LEU A 76 2.33 -14.49 13.71
C LEU A 76 1.47 -15.59 14.36
N ILE A 77 0.83 -15.29 15.49
CA ILE A 77 0.02 -16.25 16.23
C ILE A 77 -1.17 -16.72 15.37
N VAL A 78 -1.91 -15.77 14.78
CA VAL A 78 -3.09 -16.09 13.98
C VAL A 78 -2.72 -16.85 12.69
N SER A 79 -1.61 -16.50 12.04
CA SER A 79 -1.14 -17.22 10.85
C SER A 79 -0.72 -18.65 11.16
N GLU A 80 -0.04 -18.87 12.28
CA GLU A 80 0.42 -20.21 12.67
C GLU A 80 -0.69 -21.11 13.23
N ILE A 81 -1.68 -20.55 13.93
CA ILE A 81 -2.85 -21.31 14.39
C ILE A 81 -3.68 -21.77 13.19
N ASN A 82 -3.96 -20.86 12.25
CA ASN A 82 -4.84 -21.14 11.12
C ASN A 82 -4.12 -21.75 9.92
N LYS A 83 -2.78 -21.81 9.94
CA LYS A 83 -1.91 -22.15 8.80
C LYS A 83 -2.25 -21.35 7.53
N ASN A 84 -2.67 -20.10 7.75
CA ASN A 84 -3.09 -19.14 6.74
C ASN A 84 -2.27 -17.86 6.88
N TYR A 85 -1.42 -17.59 5.90
CA TYR A 85 -0.39 -16.56 5.95
C TYR A 85 -0.83 -15.22 5.34
N SER A 86 -2.11 -15.11 4.97
CA SER A 86 -2.73 -13.87 4.48
C SER A 86 -3.27 -12.95 5.59
N GLN A 87 -2.83 -13.11 6.84
CA GLN A 87 -3.33 -12.27 7.93
C GLN A 87 -3.00 -10.79 7.74
N VAL A 88 -1.76 -10.49 7.32
CA VAL A 88 -1.37 -9.11 7.00
C VAL A 88 -2.08 -8.61 5.74
N ASP A 89 -2.24 -9.47 4.72
CA ASP A 89 -2.97 -9.13 3.49
C ASP A 89 -4.39 -8.62 3.77
N ARG A 90 -5.08 -9.18 4.76
CA ARG A 90 -6.44 -8.76 5.18
C ARG A 90 -6.47 -7.36 5.78
N CYS A 91 -5.38 -6.97 6.43
CA CYS A 91 -5.20 -5.65 7.07
C CYS A 91 -4.50 -4.64 6.14
N TRP A 92 -3.97 -5.08 5.00
CA TRP A 92 -3.22 -4.26 4.05
C TRP A 92 -3.98 -3.00 3.64
N SER A 93 -5.27 -3.15 3.37
CA SER A 93 -6.15 -2.05 2.94
C SER A 93 -6.54 -1.09 4.05
N LEU A 94 -6.23 -1.39 5.31
CA LEU A 94 -6.67 -0.63 6.48
C LEU A 94 -5.50 0.09 7.16
N LEU A 95 -4.38 -0.60 7.36
CA LEU A 95 -3.29 -0.12 8.21
C LEU A 95 -2.69 1.21 7.75
N PRO A 96 -2.37 1.45 6.46
CA PRO A 96 -1.88 2.76 6.02
C PRO A 96 -2.86 3.91 6.36
N THR A 97 -4.15 3.70 6.18
CA THR A 97 -5.17 4.71 6.53
C THR A 97 -5.27 4.90 8.04
N VAL A 98 -5.12 3.84 8.84
CA VAL A 98 -5.03 3.94 10.32
C VAL A 98 -3.82 4.77 10.74
N TYR A 99 -2.65 4.62 10.10
CA TYR A 99 -1.48 5.43 10.41
C TYR A 99 -1.65 6.90 10.01
N ASN A 100 -2.25 7.17 8.84
CA ASN A 100 -2.58 8.54 8.44
C ASN A 100 -3.60 9.19 9.37
N LEU A 101 -4.63 8.44 9.79
CA LEU A 101 -5.60 8.89 10.79
C LEU A 101 -4.92 9.18 12.13
N HIS A 102 -3.98 8.33 12.55
CA HIS A 102 -3.20 8.54 13.76
C HIS A 102 -2.43 9.86 13.71
N TYR A 103 -1.71 10.15 12.62
CA TYR A 103 -1.02 11.44 12.48
C TYR A 103 -1.99 12.63 12.52
N ASP A 104 -3.13 12.53 11.84
CA ASP A 104 -4.15 13.59 11.81
C ASP A 104 -4.76 13.85 13.18
N VAL A 105 -5.23 12.80 13.87
CA VAL A 105 -5.82 12.90 15.21
C VAL A 105 -4.79 13.43 16.20
N TRP A 106 -3.56 12.91 16.16
CA TRP A 106 -2.49 13.36 17.04
C TRP A 106 -2.19 14.86 16.85
N ALA A 107 -2.09 15.30 15.59
CA ALA A 107 -1.86 16.70 15.24
C ALA A 107 -3.01 17.60 15.74
N ARG A 108 -4.26 17.18 15.51
CA ARG A 108 -5.46 17.92 15.92
C ARG A 108 -5.54 18.08 17.44
N LEU A 109 -5.29 17.01 18.18
CA LEU A 109 -5.34 17.03 19.64
C LEU A 109 -4.19 17.85 20.26
N ASN A 110 -3.08 18.02 19.55
CA ASN A 110 -1.98 18.92 19.92
C ASN A 110 -2.13 20.35 19.37
N GLY A 111 -3.27 20.69 18.77
CA GLY A 111 -3.53 22.03 18.23
C GLY A 111 -2.64 22.41 17.03
N LEU A 112 -2.13 21.41 16.30
CA LEU A 112 -1.33 21.65 15.10
C LEU A 112 -2.20 21.87 13.86
N PRO A 113 -1.65 22.49 12.80
CA PRO A 113 -2.34 22.62 11.53
C PRO A 113 -2.57 21.25 10.88
N THR A 114 -3.81 20.95 10.47
CA THR A 114 -4.17 19.63 9.90
C THR A 114 -4.55 19.66 8.43
N GLN A 115 -4.65 20.81 7.76
CA GLN A 115 -5.29 20.87 6.42
C GLN A 115 -4.67 19.91 5.37
N ARG A 116 -3.33 19.74 5.39
CA ARG A 116 -2.64 18.74 4.56
C ARG A 116 -2.98 17.31 4.97
N LEU A 117 -2.98 17.04 6.28
CA LEU A 117 -3.31 15.74 6.87
C LEU A 117 -4.77 15.36 6.61
N ASP A 118 -5.69 16.32 6.64
CA ASP A 118 -7.09 16.14 6.28
C ASP A 118 -7.25 15.64 4.83
N ASN A 119 -6.47 16.19 3.88
CA ASN A 119 -6.46 15.74 2.49
C ASN A 119 -5.80 14.36 2.33
N ILE A 120 -4.72 14.10 3.09
CA ILE A 120 -4.07 12.78 3.16
C ILE A 120 -5.04 11.72 3.68
N LEU A 121 -5.75 12.04 4.74
CA LEU A 121 -6.76 11.19 5.35
C LEU A 121 -7.91 10.96 4.37
N ALA A 122 -8.40 12.01 3.71
CA ALA A 122 -9.48 11.89 2.72
C ALA A 122 -9.11 10.95 1.56
N PHE A 123 -7.92 11.09 0.95
CA PHE A 123 -7.52 10.15 -0.11
C PHE A 123 -7.34 8.73 0.44
N SER A 124 -6.71 8.58 1.61
CA SER A 124 -6.40 7.27 2.15
C SER A 124 -7.65 6.52 2.61
N VAL A 125 -8.69 7.23 3.05
CA VAL A 125 -10.02 6.65 3.29
C VAL A 125 -10.64 6.15 1.98
N CYS A 126 -10.63 6.95 0.90
CA CYS A 126 -11.13 6.50 -0.40
C CYS A 126 -10.34 5.30 -0.94
N TRP A 127 -9.01 5.31 -0.82
CA TRP A 127 -8.12 4.22 -1.18
C TRP A 127 -8.45 2.95 -0.37
N SER A 128 -8.64 3.08 0.94
CA SER A 128 -8.99 1.97 1.84
C SER A 128 -10.33 1.36 1.46
N ILE A 129 -11.37 2.18 1.30
CA ILE A 129 -12.70 1.72 0.87
C ILE A 129 -12.61 0.97 -0.46
N ARG A 130 -11.91 1.52 -1.46
CA ARG A 130 -11.68 0.87 -2.76
C ARG A 130 -11.03 -0.49 -2.58
N LEU A 131 -9.89 -0.53 -1.90
CA LEU A 131 -9.07 -1.74 -1.82
C LEU A 131 -9.74 -2.83 -0.96
N THR A 132 -10.34 -2.45 0.17
CA THR A 132 -11.15 -3.35 1.02
C THR A 132 -12.33 -3.92 0.23
N PHE A 133 -13.07 -3.09 -0.51
CA PHE A 133 -14.16 -3.57 -1.38
C PHE A 133 -13.66 -4.54 -2.45
N ASN A 134 -12.54 -4.23 -3.10
CA ASN A 134 -11.95 -5.09 -4.13
C ASN A 134 -11.46 -6.43 -3.57
N TYR A 135 -10.88 -6.43 -2.37
CA TYR A 135 -10.44 -7.65 -1.69
C TYR A 135 -11.64 -8.49 -1.21
N TRP A 136 -12.64 -7.83 -0.62
CA TRP A 136 -13.89 -8.47 -0.17
C TRP A 136 -14.64 -9.16 -1.32
N ARG A 137 -14.90 -8.46 -2.43
CA ARG A 137 -15.67 -9.03 -3.55
C ARG A 137 -14.96 -10.22 -4.18
N ARG A 138 -13.62 -10.31 -4.06
CA ARG A 138 -12.80 -11.44 -4.51
C ARG A 138 -12.74 -12.59 -3.50
N GLY A 139 -13.46 -12.49 -2.38
CA GLY A 139 -13.50 -13.52 -1.34
C GLY A 139 -12.31 -13.50 -0.38
N GLY A 140 -11.52 -12.43 -0.33
CA GLY A 140 -10.32 -12.34 0.53
C GLY A 140 -10.62 -12.45 2.04
N TYR A 141 -11.84 -12.10 2.45
CA TYR A 141 -12.31 -12.24 3.84
C TYR A 141 -13.09 -13.53 4.10
N SER A 142 -13.26 -14.41 3.11
CA SER A 142 -13.94 -15.70 3.30
C SER A 142 -13.10 -16.61 4.20
N ILE A 143 -13.77 -17.45 5.00
CA ILE A 143 -13.10 -18.44 5.85
C ILE A 143 -12.24 -19.38 4.98
N GLY A 144 -10.99 -19.58 5.37
CA GLY A 144 -10.03 -20.40 4.64
C GLY A 144 -9.39 -19.72 3.41
N SER A 145 -9.82 -18.51 3.04
CA SER A 145 -9.24 -17.76 1.93
C SER A 145 -7.78 -17.38 2.23
N GLU A 146 -6.86 -17.80 1.36
CA GLU A 146 -5.43 -17.51 1.39
C GLU A 146 -4.98 -17.08 -0.01
N ASP A 147 -4.03 -16.14 -0.07
CA ASP A 147 -3.37 -15.81 -1.32
C ASP A 147 -2.57 -17.01 -1.85
N TYR A 148 -2.89 -17.44 -3.07
CA TYR A 148 -2.27 -18.59 -3.74
C TYR A 148 -0.73 -18.50 -3.84
N ARG A 149 -0.15 -17.30 -3.77
CA ARG A 149 1.30 -17.11 -3.77
C ARG A 149 1.95 -17.73 -2.53
N TRP A 150 1.27 -17.74 -1.38
CA TRP A 150 1.81 -18.31 -0.15
C TRP A 150 1.98 -19.82 -0.21
N GLU A 151 1.04 -20.53 -0.85
CA GLU A 151 1.19 -21.97 -1.11
C GLU A 151 2.42 -22.25 -1.98
N THR A 152 2.60 -21.45 -3.04
CA THR A 152 3.73 -21.57 -3.97
C THR A 152 5.07 -21.30 -3.27
N VAL A 153 5.18 -20.22 -2.48
CA VAL A 153 6.42 -19.89 -1.76
C VAL A 153 6.74 -20.95 -0.71
N ARG A 154 5.71 -21.48 -0.03
CA ARG A 154 5.85 -22.54 0.97
C ARG A 154 6.36 -23.84 0.36
N SER A 155 6.04 -24.13 -0.90
CA SER A 155 6.54 -25.32 -1.58
C SER A 155 8.03 -25.22 -1.97
N TRP A 156 8.65 -24.05 -1.89
CA TRP A 156 10.08 -23.86 -2.23
C TRP A 156 11.03 -24.10 -1.06
N VAL A 157 10.53 -24.12 0.17
CA VAL A 157 11.33 -24.18 1.39
C VAL A 157 10.76 -25.17 2.40
N ASN A 158 11.59 -25.63 3.33
CA ASN A 158 11.12 -26.48 4.43
C ASN A 158 10.39 -25.68 5.52
N ARG A 159 9.70 -26.38 6.43
CA ARG A 159 8.89 -25.76 7.50
C ARG A 159 9.68 -24.78 8.39
N PRO A 160 10.89 -25.11 8.90
CA PRO A 160 11.66 -24.17 9.72
C PRO A 160 12.01 -22.87 8.98
N LEU A 161 12.47 -22.97 7.73
CA LEU A 161 12.79 -21.80 6.92
C LEU A 161 11.53 -20.98 6.59
N PHE A 162 10.40 -21.64 6.33
CA PHE A 162 9.14 -20.95 6.10
C PHE A 162 8.64 -20.22 7.36
N PHE A 163 8.84 -20.79 8.54
CA PHE A 163 8.50 -20.14 9.81
C PHE A 163 9.35 -18.90 10.05
N ILE A 164 10.67 -18.97 9.81
CA ILE A 164 11.55 -17.79 9.87
C ILE A 164 11.11 -16.74 8.86
N PHE A 165 10.78 -17.15 7.64
CA PHE A 165 10.22 -16.27 6.61
C PHE A 165 8.89 -15.63 7.04
N ASN A 166 8.02 -16.38 7.71
CA ASN A 166 6.77 -15.86 8.25
C ASN A 166 7.03 -14.75 9.29
N ILE A 167 7.95 -14.98 10.22
CA ILE A 167 8.31 -13.97 11.22
C ILE A 167 8.90 -12.73 10.55
N LEU A 168 9.98 -12.89 9.78
CA LEU A 168 10.78 -11.77 9.30
C LEU A 168 10.09 -11.00 8.17
N PHE A 169 9.52 -11.70 7.20
CA PHE A 169 8.96 -11.08 6.01
C PHE A 169 7.45 -10.85 6.12
N ILE A 170 6.67 -11.92 6.32
CA ILE A 170 5.20 -11.83 6.28
C ILE A 170 4.69 -10.96 7.44
N CYS A 171 5.16 -11.19 8.66
CA CYS A 171 4.67 -10.48 9.84
C CYS A 171 5.40 -9.14 10.04
N ILE A 172 6.72 -9.15 10.24
CA ILE A 172 7.49 -7.93 10.58
C ILE A 172 7.59 -6.99 9.38
N ALA A 173 8.21 -7.44 8.28
CA ALA A 173 8.54 -6.54 7.18
C ALA A 173 7.29 -5.94 6.53
N GLN A 174 6.21 -6.70 6.34
CA GLN A 174 4.98 -6.13 5.79
C GLN A 174 4.28 -5.17 6.76
N SER A 175 4.21 -5.47 8.06
CA SER A 175 3.61 -4.55 9.05
C SER A 175 4.37 -3.22 9.10
N VAL A 176 5.70 -3.30 9.17
CA VAL A 176 6.59 -2.12 9.14
C VAL A 176 6.52 -1.40 7.80
N LEU A 177 6.40 -2.11 6.68
CA LEU A 177 6.23 -1.49 5.36
C LEU A 177 4.96 -0.63 5.29
N LEU A 178 3.82 -1.17 5.75
CA LEU A 178 2.54 -0.45 5.75
C LEU A 178 2.58 0.80 6.63
N PHE A 179 3.38 0.80 7.70
CA PHE A 179 3.67 2.00 8.47
C PHE A 179 4.60 2.96 7.71
N THR A 180 5.74 2.47 7.21
CA THR A 180 6.79 3.32 6.62
C THR A 180 6.33 4.07 5.38
N VAL A 181 5.41 3.51 4.57
CA VAL A 181 4.82 4.24 3.42
C VAL A 181 4.01 5.47 3.81
N THR A 182 3.57 5.56 5.07
CA THR A 182 2.80 6.71 5.60
C THR A 182 3.66 7.76 6.30
N THR A 183 4.96 7.49 6.49
CA THR A 183 5.87 8.42 7.16
C THR A 183 6.04 9.79 6.47
N PRO A 184 5.81 9.97 5.14
CA PRO A 184 5.76 11.32 4.57
C PRO A 184 4.66 12.20 5.20
N THR A 185 3.58 11.62 5.73
CA THR A 185 2.53 12.34 6.47
C THR A 185 3.09 12.99 7.74
N TYR A 186 4.00 12.31 8.46
CA TYR A 186 4.71 12.89 9.60
C TYR A 186 5.60 14.07 9.19
N VAL A 187 6.32 13.95 8.07
CA VAL A 187 7.13 15.06 7.53
C VAL A 187 6.25 16.26 7.16
N LEU A 188 5.11 16.05 6.51
CA LEU A 188 4.17 17.11 6.15
C LEU A 188 3.53 17.76 7.39
N MET A 189 3.28 16.98 8.45
CA MET A 189 2.85 17.49 9.75
C MET A 189 3.91 18.42 10.36
N LEU A 190 5.19 18.02 10.33
CA LEU A 190 6.28 18.86 10.82
C LEU A 190 6.46 20.13 9.96
N ALA A 191 6.41 19.99 8.63
CA ALA A 191 6.55 21.11 7.71
C ALA A 191 5.45 22.16 7.90
N SER A 192 4.21 21.74 8.18
CA SER A 192 3.09 22.65 8.44
C SER A 192 3.29 23.54 9.68
N ARG A 193 4.18 23.16 10.60
CA ARG A 193 4.57 24.02 11.74
C ARG A 193 5.52 25.15 11.33
N VAL A 194 6.22 25.00 10.21
CA VAL A 194 7.20 25.95 9.69
C VAL A 194 6.60 26.81 8.57
N SER A 195 5.91 26.19 7.60
CA SER A 195 5.32 26.88 6.44
C SER A 195 3.92 27.44 6.68
N GLY A 196 3.26 27.07 7.78
CA GLY A 196 1.92 27.54 8.15
C GLY A 196 0.79 26.58 7.74
N GLN A 197 -0.46 26.99 8.01
CA GLN A 197 -1.63 26.11 7.94
C GLN A 197 -2.19 25.92 6.52
N ASN A 198 -1.97 26.87 5.62
CA ASN A 198 -2.69 26.95 4.36
C ASN A 198 -2.07 26.06 3.30
N MET A 199 -2.90 25.27 2.62
CA MET A 199 -2.51 24.57 1.40
C MET A 199 -2.19 25.55 0.28
N ASN A 200 -1.01 25.41 -0.31
CA ASN A 200 -0.63 26.12 -1.52
C ASN A 200 -1.10 25.36 -2.78
N THR A 201 -0.86 25.91 -3.97
CA THR A 201 -1.23 25.26 -5.24
C THR A 201 -0.59 23.88 -5.40
N THR A 202 0.65 23.71 -4.96
CA THR A 202 1.38 22.44 -5.02
C THR A 202 0.71 21.37 -4.16
N ASP A 203 0.31 21.73 -2.93
CA ASP A 203 -0.45 20.86 -2.03
C ASP A 203 -1.75 20.37 -2.69
N ILE A 204 -2.48 21.28 -3.34
CA ILE A 204 -3.73 20.96 -4.04
C ILE A 204 -3.46 20.00 -5.19
N VAL A 205 -2.40 20.23 -5.99
CA VAL A 205 -2.03 19.35 -7.10
C VAL A 205 -1.73 17.94 -6.59
N PHE A 206 -0.89 17.79 -5.56
CA PHE A 206 -0.56 16.46 -5.00
C PHE A 206 -1.81 15.75 -4.48
N ALA A 207 -2.67 16.42 -3.72
CA ALA A 207 -3.92 15.84 -3.22
C ALA A 207 -4.84 15.38 -4.35
N ARG A 208 -4.94 16.17 -5.44
CA ARG A 208 -5.76 15.82 -6.62
C ARG A 208 -5.16 14.68 -7.43
N VAL A 209 -3.83 14.62 -7.57
CA VAL A 209 -3.13 13.51 -8.23
C VAL A 209 -3.35 12.21 -7.46
N LEU A 210 -3.21 12.23 -6.13
CA LEU A 210 -3.49 11.05 -5.28
C LEU A 210 -4.92 10.54 -5.48
N MET A 211 -5.91 11.43 -5.53
CA MET A 211 -7.30 11.03 -5.80
C MET A 211 -7.50 10.49 -7.22
N ALA A 212 -6.87 11.10 -8.22
CA ALA A 212 -6.91 10.62 -9.60
C ALA A 212 -6.30 9.21 -9.73
N LEU A 213 -5.24 8.91 -8.98
CA LEU A 213 -4.65 7.57 -8.93
C LEU A 213 -5.59 6.54 -8.28
N VAL A 214 -6.31 6.91 -7.21
CA VAL A 214 -7.35 6.04 -6.62
C VAL A 214 -8.46 5.74 -7.63
N LEU A 215 -8.86 6.72 -8.45
CA LEU A 215 -9.84 6.51 -9.53
C LEU A 215 -9.30 5.58 -10.62
N LEU A 216 -8.04 5.75 -11.02
CA LEU A 216 -7.38 4.85 -11.98
C LEU A 216 -7.42 3.40 -11.48
N GLU A 217 -7.07 3.17 -10.22
CA GLU A 217 -7.13 1.85 -9.59
C GLU A 217 -8.55 1.30 -9.54
N PHE A 218 -9.54 2.13 -9.21
CA PHE A 218 -10.94 1.72 -9.17
C PHE A 218 -11.42 1.20 -10.53
N PHE A 219 -11.10 1.91 -11.62
CA PHE A 219 -11.44 1.46 -12.97
C PHE A 219 -10.63 0.24 -13.41
N ALA A 220 -9.35 0.17 -13.07
CA ALA A 220 -8.51 -0.99 -13.35
C ALA A 220 -9.02 -2.26 -12.65
N ASP A 221 -9.33 -2.15 -11.35
CA ASP A 221 -9.92 -3.22 -10.55
C ASP A 221 -11.28 -3.63 -11.11
N GLY A 222 -12.14 -2.67 -11.46
CA GLY A 222 -13.45 -2.92 -12.07
C GLY A 222 -13.35 -3.65 -13.41
N SER A 223 -12.43 -3.24 -14.28
CA SER A 223 -12.16 -3.92 -15.56
C SER A 223 -11.72 -5.37 -15.34
N GLN A 224 -10.79 -5.60 -14.41
CA GLN A 224 -10.31 -6.94 -14.09
C GLN A 224 -11.41 -7.83 -13.52
N TRP A 225 -12.25 -7.29 -12.64
CA TRP A 225 -13.39 -7.99 -12.07
C TRP A 225 -14.40 -8.41 -13.13
N ASN A 226 -14.78 -7.48 -14.01
CA ASN A 226 -15.74 -7.73 -15.08
C ASN A 226 -15.24 -8.80 -16.05
N PHE A 227 -13.95 -8.77 -16.40
CA PHE A 227 -13.31 -9.80 -17.22
C PHE A 227 -13.43 -11.18 -16.55
N HIS A 228 -13.04 -11.31 -15.28
CA HIS A 228 -13.10 -12.61 -14.61
C HIS A 228 -14.52 -13.13 -14.46
N LYS A 229 -15.50 -12.26 -14.20
CA LYS A 229 -16.92 -12.64 -14.17
C LYS A 229 -17.39 -13.18 -15.53
N ALA A 230 -17.04 -12.50 -16.62
CA ALA A 230 -17.39 -12.93 -17.98
C ALA A 230 -16.70 -14.24 -18.36
N LYS A 231 -15.41 -14.37 -18.07
CA LYS A 231 -14.62 -15.59 -18.28
C LYS A 231 -15.24 -16.78 -17.55
N HIS A 232 -15.60 -16.65 -16.27
CA HIS A 232 -16.22 -17.74 -15.52
C HIS A 232 -17.59 -18.13 -16.08
N ALA A 233 -18.40 -17.15 -16.50
CA ALA A 233 -19.67 -17.42 -17.17
C ALA A 233 -19.49 -18.16 -18.50
N TYR A 234 -18.51 -17.75 -19.31
CA TYR A 234 -18.17 -18.40 -20.57
C TYR A 234 -17.69 -19.84 -20.36
N GLN A 235 -16.80 -20.07 -19.39
CA GLN A 235 -16.31 -21.42 -19.05
C GLN A 235 -17.43 -22.36 -18.59
N LYS A 236 -18.46 -21.85 -17.91
CA LYS A 236 -19.59 -22.64 -17.43
C LYS A 236 -20.63 -22.95 -18.51
N THR A 237 -20.84 -22.03 -19.44
CA THR A 237 -21.99 -22.08 -20.36
C THR A 237 -21.62 -22.27 -21.83
N ALA A 238 -20.35 -22.10 -22.19
CA ALA A 238 -19.84 -22.00 -23.56
C ALA A 238 -20.49 -20.88 -24.40
N LYS A 239 -21.27 -19.97 -23.78
CA LYS A 239 -21.90 -18.82 -24.42
C LYS A 239 -21.13 -17.55 -24.07
N VAL A 240 -20.78 -16.77 -25.08
CA VAL A 240 -20.07 -15.49 -24.89
C VAL A 240 -21.03 -14.49 -24.22
N PRO A 241 -20.69 -13.94 -23.04
CA PRO A 241 -21.52 -12.94 -22.39
C PRO A 241 -21.65 -11.66 -23.21
N VAL A 242 -22.77 -10.94 -23.05
CA VAL A 242 -23.00 -9.66 -23.73
C VAL A 242 -21.89 -8.66 -23.40
N GLY A 243 -21.41 -7.95 -24.43
CA GLY A 243 -20.34 -6.96 -24.30
C GLY A 243 -18.92 -7.52 -24.32
N TRP A 244 -18.76 -8.83 -24.52
CA TRP A 244 -17.48 -9.51 -24.69
C TRP A 244 -17.43 -10.21 -26.04
N THR A 245 -16.22 -10.39 -26.58
CA THR A 245 -16.01 -11.29 -27.72
C THR A 245 -15.34 -12.59 -27.27
N ARG A 246 -15.32 -13.58 -28.16
CA ARG A 246 -14.61 -14.84 -27.91
C ARG A 246 -13.11 -14.57 -27.78
N GLU A 247 -12.57 -13.69 -28.62
CA GLU A 247 -11.16 -13.30 -28.64
C GLU A 247 -10.72 -12.61 -27.35
N ASP A 248 -11.61 -11.88 -26.69
CA ASP A 248 -11.30 -11.27 -25.39
C ASP A 248 -11.11 -12.33 -24.29
N LEU A 249 -11.86 -13.45 -24.37
CA LEU A 249 -11.96 -14.44 -23.30
C LEU A 249 -11.06 -15.67 -23.49
N GLU A 250 -10.79 -16.05 -24.73
CA GLU A 250 -9.97 -17.23 -25.08
C GLU A 250 -8.56 -17.21 -24.48
N PRO A 251 -7.81 -16.09 -24.47
CA PRO A 251 -6.48 -16.03 -23.84
C PRO A 251 -6.51 -16.38 -22.34
N GLY A 252 -7.66 -16.22 -21.68
CA GLY A 252 -7.84 -16.55 -20.28
C GLY A 252 -7.31 -15.50 -19.29
N PHE A 253 -6.80 -14.37 -19.76
CA PHE A 253 -6.39 -13.20 -18.97
C PHE A 253 -6.86 -11.91 -19.63
N ASN A 254 -7.03 -10.85 -18.85
CA ASN A 254 -7.57 -9.60 -19.36
C ASN A 254 -6.53 -8.87 -20.22
N THR A 255 -6.94 -8.51 -21.43
CA THR A 255 -6.13 -7.75 -22.40
C THR A 255 -6.86 -6.51 -22.92
N THR A 256 -8.02 -6.19 -22.33
CA THR A 256 -8.94 -5.15 -22.77
C THR A 256 -8.82 -3.88 -21.91
N GLY A 257 -9.33 -2.74 -22.41
CA GLY A 257 -9.33 -1.48 -21.67
C GLY A 257 -7.92 -1.06 -21.25
N LEU A 258 -7.71 -0.74 -19.97
CA LEU A 258 -6.38 -0.36 -19.44
C LEU A 258 -5.34 -1.48 -19.59
N PHE A 259 -5.78 -2.75 -19.60
CA PHE A 259 -4.87 -3.89 -19.68
C PHE A 259 -4.16 -3.97 -21.03
N ARG A 260 -4.70 -3.37 -22.10
CA ARG A 260 -3.99 -3.32 -23.39
C ARG A 260 -2.69 -2.50 -23.37
N TYR A 261 -2.56 -1.58 -22.40
CA TYR A 261 -1.43 -0.67 -22.29
C TYR A 261 -0.48 -1.07 -21.17
N SER A 262 -1.03 -1.53 -20.05
CA SER A 262 -0.28 -1.98 -18.88
C SER A 262 -0.79 -3.34 -18.44
N ARG A 263 0.10 -4.30 -18.16
CA ARG A 263 -0.33 -5.61 -17.67
C ARG A 263 -0.87 -5.54 -16.24
N HIS A 264 -0.43 -4.54 -15.46
CA HIS A 264 -0.85 -4.33 -14.07
C HIS A 264 -1.16 -2.84 -13.80
N PRO A 265 -2.23 -2.28 -14.40
CA PRO A 265 -2.53 -0.85 -14.29
C PRO A 265 -2.90 -0.43 -12.87
N ASN A 266 -3.56 -1.31 -12.11
CA ASN A 266 -3.83 -1.08 -10.69
C ASN A 266 -2.54 -1.12 -9.85
N PHE A 267 -1.58 -2.01 -10.16
CA PHE A 267 -0.29 -2.02 -9.47
C PHE A 267 0.57 -0.80 -9.80
N LEU A 268 0.45 -0.25 -11.02
CA LEU A 268 1.06 1.03 -11.36
C LEU A 268 0.46 2.15 -10.48
N GLY A 269 -0.87 2.24 -10.42
CA GLY A 269 -1.56 3.22 -9.56
C GLY A 269 -1.09 3.12 -8.11
N GLU A 270 -1.03 1.90 -7.59
CA GLU A 270 -0.68 1.62 -6.19
C GLU A 270 0.75 2.04 -5.87
N GLN A 271 1.71 1.75 -6.74
CA GLN A 271 3.08 2.25 -6.62
C GLN A 271 3.15 3.78 -6.72
N LEU A 272 2.41 4.38 -7.66
CA LEU A 272 2.41 5.83 -7.85
C LEU A 272 1.80 6.58 -6.67
N ILE A 273 0.81 6.02 -5.96
CA ILE A 273 0.21 6.67 -4.77
C ILE A 273 1.29 6.93 -3.73
N TRP A 274 2.04 5.91 -3.34
CA TRP A 274 3.03 6.03 -2.27
C TRP A 274 4.26 6.84 -2.70
N VAL A 275 4.67 6.75 -3.97
CA VAL A 275 5.71 7.63 -4.53
C VAL A 275 5.22 9.08 -4.57
N THR A 276 3.97 9.34 -4.94
CA THR A 276 3.40 10.70 -4.98
C THR A 276 3.32 11.30 -3.58
N LEU A 277 2.90 10.53 -2.57
CA LEU A 277 2.87 10.97 -1.18
C LEU A 277 4.29 11.29 -0.66
N TYR A 278 5.28 10.45 -0.98
CA TYR A 278 6.68 10.73 -0.68
C TYR A 278 7.17 12.02 -1.36
N GLN A 279 6.89 12.19 -2.65
CA GLN A 279 7.29 13.39 -3.40
C GLN A 279 6.61 14.66 -2.90
N TRP A 280 5.38 14.58 -2.39
CA TRP A 280 4.74 15.71 -1.72
C TRP A 280 5.58 16.19 -0.52
N GLY A 281 6.02 15.26 0.33
CA GLY A 281 6.92 15.57 1.45
C GLY A 281 8.25 16.19 1.01
N CYS A 282 8.87 15.67 -0.05
CA CYS A 282 10.10 16.22 -0.64
C CYS A 282 9.92 17.66 -1.13
N VAL A 283 8.86 17.91 -1.91
CA VAL A 283 8.60 19.24 -2.48
C VAL A 283 8.26 20.26 -1.41
N GLU A 284 7.40 19.91 -0.44
CA GLU A 284 7.04 20.82 0.65
C GLU A 284 8.25 21.18 1.52
N THR A 285 9.19 20.25 1.68
CA THR A 285 10.41 20.50 2.47
C THR A 285 11.57 21.09 1.66
N SER A 286 11.36 21.34 0.36
CA SER A 286 12.42 21.74 -0.58
C SER A 286 13.63 20.80 -0.57
N SER A 287 13.42 19.52 -0.30
CA SER A 287 14.46 18.49 -0.31
C SER A 287 14.32 17.58 -1.52
N LEU A 288 15.45 17.22 -2.15
CA LEU A 288 15.46 16.28 -3.27
C LEU A 288 15.13 14.84 -2.82
N TYR A 289 15.53 14.48 -1.60
CA TYR A 289 15.26 13.17 -1.00
C TYR A 289 15.25 13.27 0.53
N ASN A 290 14.62 12.32 1.20
CA ASN A 290 14.68 12.21 2.67
C ASN A 290 14.46 10.76 3.14
N TRP A 291 14.59 10.53 4.45
CA TRP A 291 14.53 9.20 5.05
C TRP A 291 13.18 8.47 4.86
N THR A 292 12.07 9.20 4.65
CA THR A 292 10.75 8.58 4.40
C THR A 292 10.68 7.86 3.05
N GLY A 293 11.64 8.13 2.14
CA GLY A 293 11.78 7.46 0.85
C GLY A 293 12.05 5.96 0.97
N VAL A 294 12.53 5.49 2.13
CA VAL A 294 12.68 4.06 2.43
C VAL A 294 11.34 3.32 2.31
N GLY A 295 10.24 3.94 2.75
CA GLY A 295 8.89 3.36 2.63
C GLY A 295 8.49 3.17 1.16
N ALA A 296 8.56 4.23 0.36
CA ALA A 296 8.23 4.18 -1.06
C ALA A 296 9.13 3.19 -1.83
N MET A 297 10.44 3.22 -1.59
CA MET A 297 11.39 2.30 -2.23
C MET A 297 11.13 0.84 -1.87
N SER A 298 10.90 0.55 -0.59
CA SER A 298 10.57 -0.81 -0.13
C SER A 298 9.27 -1.31 -0.74
N TYR A 299 8.30 -0.42 -0.92
CA TYR A 299 7.04 -0.73 -1.58
C TYR A 299 7.25 -1.09 -3.06
N LEU A 300 8.06 -0.32 -3.80
CA LEU A 300 8.42 -0.63 -5.20
C LEU A 300 9.14 -1.98 -5.33
N ILE A 301 10.07 -2.28 -4.43
CA ILE A 301 10.80 -3.56 -4.41
C ILE A 301 9.83 -4.73 -4.16
N LEU A 302 8.91 -4.57 -3.22
CA LEU A 302 7.88 -5.57 -2.96
C LEU A 302 7.01 -5.81 -4.19
N PHE A 303 6.53 -4.74 -4.83
CA PHE A 303 5.69 -4.84 -6.03
C PHE A 303 6.44 -5.49 -7.19
N GLN A 304 7.71 -5.18 -7.39
CA GLN A 304 8.53 -5.83 -8.42
C GLN A 304 8.63 -7.34 -8.18
N SER A 305 8.89 -7.75 -6.93
CA SER A 305 9.06 -9.15 -6.53
C SER A 305 7.74 -9.93 -6.64
N SER A 306 6.66 -9.34 -6.11
CA SER A 306 5.29 -9.86 -6.17
C SER A 306 4.81 -10.03 -7.61
N THR A 307 5.00 -9.00 -8.45
CA THR A 307 4.56 -9.03 -9.85
C THR A 307 5.34 -10.06 -10.66
N TRP A 308 6.64 -10.22 -10.40
CA TRP A 308 7.43 -11.28 -11.03
C TRP A 308 6.83 -12.67 -10.76
N LEU A 309 6.49 -12.97 -9.50
CA LEU A 309 5.88 -14.25 -9.14
C LEU A 309 4.51 -14.44 -9.80
N THR A 310 3.66 -13.41 -9.74
CA THR A 310 2.33 -13.44 -10.39
C THR A 310 2.43 -13.67 -11.90
N GLU A 311 3.37 -13.01 -12.58
CA GLU A 311 3.56 -13.19 -14.02
C GLU A 311 4.16 -14.55 -14.36
N LYS A 312 5.06 -15.09 -13.54
CA LYS A 312 5.59 -16.45 -13.69
C LYS A 312 4.46 -17.47 -13.67
N LEU A 313 3.61 -17.42 -12.64
CA LEU A 313 2.47 -18.33 -12.47
C LEU A 313 1.43 -18.16 -13.60
N SER A 314 1.23 -16.91 -14.07
CA SER A 314 0.36 -16.65 -15.22
C SER A 314 0.91 -17.24 -16.51
N ALA A 315 2.23 -17.17 -16.74
CA ALA A 315 2.89 -17.72 -17.91
C ALA A 315 2.96 -19.26 -17.92
N GLU A 316 2.95 -19.88 -16.74
CA GLU A 316 2.82 -21.35 -16.60
C GLU A 316 1.38 -21.80 -16.91
N LYS A 317 0.38 -20.99 -16.53
CA LYS A 317 -1.03 -21.31 -16.74
C LYS A 317 -1.55 -20.99 -18.14
N TYR A 318 -1.06 -19.91 -18.76
CA TYR A 318 -1.55 -19.38 -20.02
C TYR A 318 -0.40 -19.26 -21.03
N PRO A 319 -0.30 -20.16 -22.04
CA PRO A 319 0.81 -20.15 -23.00
C PRO A 319 1.00 -18.81 -23.73
N GLU A 320 -0.10 -18.14 -24.09
CA GLU A 320 -0.09 -16.85 -24.78
C GLU A 320 0.36 -15.67 -23.90
N TYR A 321 0.43 -15.86 -22.57
CA TYR A 321 0.85 -14.80 -21.65
C TYR A 321 2.31 -14.37 -21.89
N LYS A 322 3.18 -15.29 -22.32
CA LYS A 322 4.57 -14.95 -22.71
C LYS A 322 4.61 -13.98 -23.89
N ILE A 323 3.70 -14.16 -24.86
CA ILE A 323 3.56 -13.25 -26.01
C ILE A 323 3.01 -11.91 -25.53
N TYR A 324 2.04 -11.92 -24.63
CA TYR A 324 1.50 -10.71 -24.01
C TYR A 324 2.56 -9.89 -23.26
N GLN A 325 3.46 -10.55 -22.51
CA GLN A 325 4.61 -9.88 -21.86
C GLN A 325 5.54 -9.18 -22.84
N GLN A 326 5.72 -9.76 -24.04
CA GLN A 326 6.54 -9.16 -25.10
C GLN A 326 5.87 -7.96 -25.77
N ARG A 327 4.55 -7.83 -25.71
CA ARG A 327 3.80 -6.82 -26.47
C ARG A 327 3.22 -5.68 -25.63
N VAL A 328 2.90 -5.94 -24.38
CA VAL A 328 2.37 -4.93 -23.44
C VAL A 328 3.42 -4.65 -22.37
N GLY A 329 3.48 -3.46 -21.80
CA GLY A 329 4.43 -3.14 -20.72
C GLY A 329 3.94 -3.60 -19.34
N LYS A 330 4.85 -3.88 -18.40
CA LYS A 330 4.49 -4.41 -17.07
C LYS A 330 3.63 -3.41 -16.29
N PHE A 331 4.16 -2.20 -16.11
CA PHE A 331 3.50 -1.10 -15.40
C PHE A 331 3.23 0.06 -16.36
N LEU A 332 4.26 0.55 -17.06
CA LEU A 332 4.13 1.62 -18.06
C LEU A 332 3.86 1.07 -19.46
N PRO A 333 3.16 1.82 -20.34
CA PRO A 333 2.95 1.43 -21.73
C PRO A 333 4.26 1.25 -22.50
N LYS A 334 4.26 0.30 -23.44
CA LYS A 334 5.33 0.20 -24.43
C LYS A 334 5.09 1.26 -25.50
N LEU A 335 6.09 2.11 -25.71
CA LEU A 335 6.05 3.17 -26.74
C LEU A 335 6.49 2.67 -28.12
N THR A 336 7.15 1.50 -28.18
CA THR A 336 7.73 0.94 -29.40
C THR A 336 7.42 -0.55 -29.52
N GLY A 337 7.38 -1.04 -30.77
CA GLY A 337 7.13 -2.44 -31.10
C GLY A 337 5.66 -2.77 -31.31
N PRO A 338 5.37 -4.00 -31.79
CA PRO A 338 4.03 -4.41 -32.16
C PRO A 338 3.15 -4.65 -30.93
N GLY A 339 1.95 -4.06 -30.94
CA GLY A 339 1.00 -4.15 -29.83
C GLY A 339 0.31 -5.52 -29.72
N TRP A 340 -0.49 -5.70 -28.66
CA TRP A 340 -1.35 -6.88 -28.51
C TRP A 340 -2.43 -6.96 -29.59
N GLY A 341 -2.99 -5.82 -30.01
CA GLY A 341 -3.99 -5.77 -31.08
C GLY A 341 -3.47 -6.34 -32.40
N GLU A 342 -2.25 -6.00 -32.78
CA GLU A 342 -1.61 -6.51 -34.01
C GLU A 342 -1.40 -8.03 -33.96
N TYR A 343 -1.11 -8.59 -32.78
CA TYR A 343 -1.02 -10.04 -32.60
C TYR A 343 -2.35 -10.74 -32.86
N LEU A 344 -3.45 -10.20 -32.31
CA LEU A 344 -4.78 -10.73 -32.52
C LEU A 344 -5.19 -10.64 -34.01
N GLU A 345 -4.86 -9.55 -34.69
CA GLU A 345 -5.10 -9.41 -36.13
C GLU A 345 -4.29 -10.40 -36.96
N ALA A 346 -3.03 -10.63 -36.60
CA ALA A 346 -2.19 -11.62 -37.27
C ALA A 346 -2.73 -13.05 -37.10
N GLN A 347 -3.21 -13.40 -35.90
CA GLN A 347 -3.85 -14.69 -35.62
C GLN A 347 -5.14 -14.88 -36.45
N LYS A 348 -5.94 -13.83 -36.65
CA LYS A 348 -7.15 -13.89 -37.50
C LYS A 348 -6.83 -14.16 -38.97
N LYS A 349 -5.70 -13.65 -39.46
CA LYS A 349 -5.25 -13.83 -40.85
C LYS A 349 -4.53 -15.16 -41.08
N ALA A 350 -4.09 -15.84 -40.02
CA ALA A 350 -3.40 -17.12 -40.14
C ALA A 350 -4.37 -18.20 -40.64
N PRO A 351 -3.98 -19.03 -41.64
CA PRO A 351 -4.82 -20.12 -42.11
C PRO A 351 -5.07 -21.09 -40.96
N LYS A 352 -6.34 -21.39 -40.66
CA LYS A 352 -6.70 -22.42 -39.68
C LYS A 352 -6.08 -23.74 -40.13
N LYS A 353 -5.11 -24.25 -39.36
CA LYS A 353 -4.59 -25.61 -39.57
C LYS A 353 -5.78 -26.57 -39.49
N LYS A 354 -6.08 -27.22 -40.61
CA LYS A 354 -7.12 -28.25 -40.73
C LYS A 354 -6.79 -29.45 -39.88
#